data_AF-A0AAW1PS30-F1
#
_entry.id   AF-A0AAW1PS30-F1
#
_cell.length_a   1.000
_cell.length_b   1.000
_cell.length_c   1.000
_cell.angle_alpha   90.00
_cell.angle_beta   90.00
_cell.angle_gamma   90.00
#
_symmetry.space_group_name_H-M   'P 1'
#
loop_
_entity.id
_entity.type
_entity.pdbx_description
1 polymer ?
#
loop_
_entity_poly.entity_id
_entity_poly.type
_entity_poly.pdbx_seq_one_letter_code
_entity_poly.pdbx_strand_id
1 'polypeptide(L)'
;MYLSFGVFSPAETKLSQQGAIRQPWNMGSHFLLACGCLLRANGTAIAIALALMHTAYYMPWRTPSPPTTLCAQRRWIADNLTPDFEEVLWRFEVMFAHGPDPRANATWLEGMKQGVFSDVDKQLILMALCDEVDEHFASEGWWSKNWKMRSLEFQDALLQLASQLAPPWLAGTMEFWFGVTNSMFKLGDLQHHAHPESEVSKMVNKMMQLK
;
A
#
# COMPACT_ATOMS: atom_id res chain seq x y z
N MET A 1 19.85 -17.71 -9.17
CA MET A 1 19.99 -16.46 -8.38
C MET A 1 19.09 -16.62 -7.16
N TYR A 2 19.66 -16.85 -5.98
CA TYR A 2 18.90 -17.05 -4.73
C TYR A 2 18.71 -15.69 -4.06
N LEU A 3 17.47 -15.22 -3.94
CA LEU A 3 17.12 -14.11 -3.04
C LEU A 3 17.23 -14.65 -1.60
N SER A 4 18.32 -14.31 -0.91
CA SER A 4 18.48 -14.58 0.51
C SER A 4 17.52 -13.68 1.28
N PHE A 5 16.40 -14.25 1.74
CA PHE A 5 15.52 -13.62 2.72
C PHE A 5 16.31 -13.43 4.02
N GLY A 6 16.34 -12.20 4.52
CA GLY A 6 17.00 -11.88 5.78
C GLY A 6 16.35 -12.64 6.93
N VAL A 7 16.97 -13.73 7.36
CA VAL A 7 16.78 -14.23 8.73
C VAL A 7 17.48 -13.20 9.62
N PHE A 8 16.67 -12.40 10.33
CA PHE A 8 17.21 -11.36 11.19
C PHE A 8 18.14 -11.95 12.26
N SER A 9 19.25 -11.28 12.47
CA SER A 9 20.14 -11.59 13.58
C SER A 9 19.43 -11.29 14.91
N PRO A 10 19.68 -12.07 15.99
CA PRO A 10 19.18 -11.76 17.33
C PRO A 10 19.51 -10.33 17.82
N ALA A 11 20.53 -9.69 17.24
CA ALA A 11 20.88 -8.29 17.52
C ALA A 11 19.87 -7.29 16.90
N GLU A 12 19.35 -7.57 15.71
CA GLU A 12 18.35 -6.74 15.03
C GLU A 12 16.98 -6.83 15.74
N THR A 13 16.66 -7.98 16.35
CA THR A 13 15.46 -8.16 17.20
C THR A 13 15.54 -7.33 18.48
N LYS A 14 16.72 -7.14 19.08
CA LYS A 14 16.90 -6.32 20.28
C LYS A 14 16.77 -4.82 20.01
N LEU A 15 17.21 -4.36 18.84
CA LEU A 15 17.10 -2.95 18.43
C LEU A 15 15.65 -2.53 18.13
N SER A 16 14.79 -3.45 17.66
CA SER A 16 13.35 -3.18 17.51
C SER A 16 12.62 -3.06 18.85
N GLN A 17 13.03 -3.85 19.85
CA GLN A 17 12.45 -3.81 21.19
C GLN A 17 12.81 -2.55 21.98
N GLN A 18 13.91 -1.88 21.63
CA GLN A 18 14.37 -0.63 22.26
C GLN A 18 13.82 0.64 21.59
N GLY A 19 12.93 0.51 20.60
CA GLY A 19 12.32 1.66 19.92
C GLY A 19 13.25 2.45 18.97
N ALA A 20 14.51 2.02 18.82
CA ALA A 20 15.48 2.63 17.91
C ALA A 20 15.22 2.23 16.44
N ILE A 21 14.59 1.08 16.23
CA ILE A 21 14.04 0.66 14.93
C ILE A 21 12.53 0.50 15.17
N ARG A 22 11.71 1.38 14.58
CA ARG A 22 10.26 1.11 14.46
C ARG A 22 10.15 -0.30 13.88
N GLN A 23 9.46 -1.21 14.58
CA GLN A 23 9.19 -2.62 14.23
C GLN A 23 9.60 -2.92 12.77
N PRO A 24 10.52 -3.86 12.49
CA PRO A 24 10.83 -4.25 11.13
C PRO A 24 9.54 -4.83 10.56
N TRP A 25 8.80 -3.95 9.90
CA TRP A 25 7.61 -4.26 9.15
C TRP A 25 7.95 -5.44 8.26
N ASN A 26 6.97 -6.29 8.01
CA ASN A 26 7.05 -7.36 7.03
C ASN A 26 7.09 -6.74 5.61
N MET A 27 7.99 -5.78 5.34
CA MET A 27 8.03 -4.99 4.11
C MET A 27 8.35 -5.90 2.92
N GLY A 28 9.10 -6.98 3.17
CA GLY A 28 9.26 -8.05 2.19
C GLY A 28 7.92 -8.61 1.72
N SER A 29 6.90 -8.75 2.57
CA SER A 29 5.58 -9.22 2.13
C SER A 29 4.81 -8.14 1.38
N HIS A 30 4.90 -6.86 1.77
CA HIS A 30 4.21 -5.75 1.09
C HIS A 30 4.55 -5.69 -0.41
N PHE A 31 5.85 -5.70 -0.74
CA PHE A 31 6.29 -5.70 -2.14
C PHE A 31 5.83 -6.93 -2.91
N LEU A 32 5.94 -8.11 -2.28
CA LEU A 32 5.60 -9.38 -2.93
C LEU A 32 4.10 -9.48 -3.19
N LEU A 33 3.26 -8.91 -2.32
CA LEU A 33 1.81 -8.90 -2.49
C LEU A 33 1.38 -7.92 -3.58
N ALA A 34 1.94 -6.70 -3.62
CA ALA A 34 1.72 -5.77 -4.73
C ALA A 34 2.18 -6.35 -6.07
N CYS A 35 3.35 -7.00 -6.11
CA CYS A 35 3.87 -7.69 -7.30
C CYS A 35 3.00 -8.89 -7.70
N GLY A 36 2.53 -9.67 -6.74
CA GLY A 36 1.63 -10.80 -6.98
C GLY A 36 0.29 -10.33 -7.55
N CYS A 37 -0.24 -9.22 -7.05
CA CYS A 37 -1.41 -8.56 -7.61
C CYS A 37 -1.18 -8.15 -9.07
N LEU A 38 -0.07 -7.45 -9.35
CA LEU A 38 0.29 -7.03 -10.70
C LEU A 38 0.47 -8.20 -11.66
N LEU A 39 1.16 -9.26 -11.25
CA LEU A 39 1.30 -10.48 -12.06
C LEU A 39 -0.07 -11.07 -12.44
N ARG A 40 -1.01 -11.14 -11.48
CA ARG A 40 -2.38 -11.62 -11.74
C ARG A 40 -3.21 -10.63 -12.56
N ALA A 41 -2.84 -9.36 -12.55
CA ALA A 41 -3.48 -8.32 -13.33
C ALA A 41 -2.89 -8.17 -14.75
N ASN A 42 -1.99 -9.07 -15.17
CA ASN A 42 -1.21 -8.96 -16.41
C ASN A 42 -0.40 -7.67 -16.51
N GLY A 43 0.10 -7.18 -15.38
CA GLY A 43 1.04 -6.07 -15.31
C GLY A 43 2.30 -6.38 -16.09
N THR A 44 2.88 -5.35 -16.71
CA THR A 44 4.14 -5.49 -17.44
C THR A 44 5.30 -5.83 -16.49
N ALA A 45 6.36 -6.43 -17.02
CA ALA A 45 7.57 -6.70 -16.25
C ALA A 45 8.15 -5.41 -15.62
N ILE A 46 8.03 -4.28 -16.32
CA ILE A 46 8.43 -2.96 -15.81
C ILE A 46 7.56 -2.57 -14.60
N ALA A 47 6.24 -2.68 -14.69
CA ALA A 47 5.35 -2.39 -13.55
C ALA A 47 5.65 -3.23 -12.32
N ILE A 48 5.93 -4.52 -12.51
CA ILE A 48 6.30 -5.44 -11.41
C ILE A 48 7.65 -5.03 -10.81
N ALA A 49 8.65 -4.71 -11.64
CA ALA A 49 9.94 -4.23 -11.17
C ALA A 49 9.81 -2.90 -10.40
N LEU A 50 8.97 -1.97 -10.87
CA LEU A 50 8.66 -0.73 -10.16
C LEU A 50 8.01 -1.01 -8.81
N ALA A 51 7.05 -1.94 -8.73
CA ALA A 51 6.41 -2.32 -7.47
C ALA A 51 7.38 -2.89 -6.45
N LEU A 52 8.38 -3.67 -6.88
CA LEU A 52 9.47 -4.13 -5.99
C LEU A 52 10.33 -2.99 -5.45
N MET A 53 10.42 -1.88 -6.18
CA MET A 53 11.39 -0.81 -5.95
C MET A 53 10.77 0.50 -5.51
N HIS A 54 9.44 0.65 -5.43
CA HIS A 54 8.81 1.96 -5.20
C HIS A 54 9.26 2.62 -3.89
N THR A 55 9.43 1.84 -2.83
CA THR A 55 9.96 2.39 -1.57
C THR A 55 11.46 2.72 -1.58
N ALA A 56 12.15 2.58 -2.72
CA ALA A 56 13.54 3.00 -2.92
C ALA A 56 13.82 4.44 -2.44
N TYR A 57 12.80 5.30 -2.49
CA TYR A 57 12.90 6.68 -2.06
C TYR A 57 12.79 6.87 -0.53
N TYR A 58 12.26 5.90 0.21
CA TYR A 58 11.98 6.04 1.65
C TYR A 58 12.67 5.02 2.54
N MET A 59 13.19 3.92 1.98
CA MET A 59 13.87 2.90 2.77
C MET A 59 15.34 3.20 2.99
N PRO A 60 15.86 2.91 4.20
CA PRO A 60 17.28 2.99 4.47
C PRO A 60 18.02 1.92 3.67
N TRP A 61 18.82 2.37 2.70
CA TRP A 61 19.70 1.50 1.92
C TRP A 61 20.83 0.97 2.80
N ARG A 62 21.08 -0.34 2.74
CA ARG A 62 22.28 -0.96 3.34
C ARG A 62 23.50 -0.69 2.45
N THR A 63 23.95 0.56 2.42
CA THR A 63 25.17 1.00 1.73
C THR A 63 26.11 1.70 2.72
N PRO A 64 27.44 1.60 2.58
CA PRO A 64 28.41 2.31 3.41
C PRO A 64 28.26 3.83 3.38
N SER A 65 27.61 4.37 2.34
CA SER A 65 27.40 5.81 2.17
C SER A 65 26.01 6.06 1.57
N PRO A 66 24.95 6.05 2.40
CA PRO A 66 23.59 6.26 1.91
C PRO A 66 23.42 7.68 1.36
N PRO A 67 22.68 7.85 0.25
CA PRO A 67 22.39 9.18 -0.26
C PRO A 67 21.61 9.98 0.79
N THR A 68 22.07 11.19 1.08
CA THR A 68 21.50 12.07 2.12
C THR A 68 20.60 13.16 1.57
N THR A 69 20.48 13.28 0.24
CA THR A 69 19.61 14.23 -0.44
C THR A 69 18.79 13.50 -1.51
N LEU A 70 17.62 14.03 -1.84
CA LEU A 70 16.78 13.49 -2.89
C LEU A 70 17.52 13.43 -4.23
N CYS A 71 18.27 14.47 -4.60
CA CYS A 71 19.05 14.48 -5.84
C CYS A 71 20.15 13.40 -5.86
N ALA A 72 20.84 13.20 -4.73
CA ALA A 72 21.83 12.12 -4.61
C ALA A 72 21.17 10.74 -4.66
N GLN A 73 19.97 10.59 -4.11
CA GLN A 73 19.21 9.35 -4.11
C GLN A 73 18.70 9.01 -5.52
N ARG A 74 18.13 9.98 -6.24
CA ARG A 74 17.76 9.84 -7.65
C ARG A 74 18.95 9.41 -8.49
N ARG A 75 20.09 10.09 -8.37
CA ARG A 75 21.33 9.72 -9.08
C ARG A 75 21.78 8.30 -8.73
N TRP A 76 21.78 7.94 -7.45
CA TRP A 76 22.16 6.61 -7.01
C TRP A 76 21.26 5.52 -7.59
N ILE A 77 19.94 5.74 -7.66
CA ILE A 77 19.00 4.80 -8.29
C ILE A 77 19.28 4.68 -9.80
N ALA A 78 19.46 5.81 -10.49
CA ALA A 78 19.77 5.84 -11.93
C ALA A 78 21.08 5.11 -12.25
N ASP A 79 22.11 5.27 -11.41
CA ASP A 79 23.43 4.65 -11.58
C ASP A 79 23.39 3.13 -11.34
N ASN A 80 22.49 2.63 -10.47
CA ASN A 80 22.41 1.20 -10.11
C ASN A 80 21.36 0.41 -10.92
N LEU A 81 20.34 1.09 -11.45
CA LEU A 81 19.29 0.47 -12.26
C LEU A 81 19.45 0.90 -13.72
N THR A 82 18.84 2.03 -14.09
CA THR A 82 19.04 2.80 -15.33
C THR A 82 18.37 4.18 -15.17
N PRO A 83 18.76 5.20 -15.95
CA PRO A 83 18.05 6.49 -15.97
C PRO A 83 16.56 6.37 -16.31
N ASP A 84 16.20 5.57 -17.31
CA ASP A 84 14.80 5.41 -17.74
C ASP A 84 13.93 4.76 -16.65
N PHE A 85 14.48 3.75 -15.94
CA PHE A 85 13.78 3.14 -14.82
C PHE A 85 13.60 4.13 -13.66
N GLU A 86 14.64 4.91 -13.35
CA GLU A 86 14.57 5.95 -12.33
C GLU A 86 13.50 6.99 -12.66
N GLU A 87 13.40 7.42 -13.91
CA GLU A 87 12.41 8.41 -14.33
C GLU A 87 10.97 7.91 -14.11
N VAL A 88 10.70 6.66 -14.47
CA VAL A 88 9.37 6.06 -14.29
C VAL A 88 9.07 5.81 -12.81
N LEU A 89 10.06 5.37 -12.02
CA LEU A 89 9.93 5.20 -10.58
C LEU A 89 9.67 6.55 -9.89
N TRP A 90 10.43 7.58 -10.25
CA TRP A 90 10.24 8.93 -9.75
C TRP A 90 8.84 9.47 -10.10
N ARG A 91 8.36 9.19 -11.31
CA ARG A 91 7.00 9.56 -11.70
C ARG A 91 5.95 8.89 -10.85
N PHE A 92 6.11 7.60 -10.55
CA PHE A 92 5.25 6.91 -9.60
C PHE A 92 5.27 7.62 -8.24
N GLU A 93 6.45 7.91 -7.69
CA GLU A 93 6.54 8.62 -6.41
C GLU A 93 5.86 9.99 -6.43
N VAL A 94 6.08 10.79 -7.47
CA VAL A 94 5.43 12.10 -7.58
C VAL A 94 3.90 11.97 -7.66
N MET A 95 3.40 10.90 -8.28
CA MET A 95 1.96 10.65 -8.35
C MET A 95 1.42 10.18 -6.99
N PHE A 96 2.06 9.21 -6.34
CA PHE A 96 1.45 8.44 -5.24
C PHE A 96 2.02 8.74 -3.85
N ALA A 97 3.18 9.40 -3.72
CA ALA A 97 3.83 9.64 -2.42
C ALA A 97 3.12 10.67 -1.52
N HIS A 98 2.06 11.31 -2.01
CA HIS A 98 1.22 12.20 -1.20
C HIS A 98 0.33 11.45 -0.20
N GLY A 99 0.31 10.11 -0.27
CA GLY A 99 -0.60 9.28 0.51
C GLY A 99 -2.03 9.34 -0.04
N PRO A 100 -3.03 8.89 0.73
CA PRO A 100 -4.40 8.83 0.25
C PRO A 100 -5.01 10.24 0.12
N ASP A 101 -4.92 10.83 -1.08
CA ASP A 101 -5.52 12.12 -1.44
C ASP A 101 -6.67 11.94 -2.45
N PRO A 102 -7.93 12.22 -2.07
CA PRO A 102 -9.06 12.11 -2.99
C PRO A 102 -8.94 13.05 -4.21
N ARG A 103 -8.23 14.17 -4.11
CA ARG A 103 -8.03 15.11 -5.25
C ARG A 103 -7.08 14.55 -6.29
N ALA A 104 -6.04 13.83 -5.86
CA ALA A 104 -5.13 13.14 -6.75
C ALA A 104 -5.89 12.05 -7.54
N ASN A 105 -6.67 11.22 -6.85
CA ASN A 105 -7.50 10.19 -7.49
C ASN A 105 -8.53 10.78 -8.47
N ALA A 106 -9.17 11.90 -8.10
CA ALA A 106 -10.11 12.58 -9.00
C ALA A 106 -9.41 13.10 -10.26
N THR A 107 -8.19 13.62 -10.13
CA THR A 107 -7.37 14.06 -11.27
C THR A 107 -7.02 12.90 -12.19
N TRP A 108 -6.67 11.74 -11.62
CA TRP A 108 -6.42 10.54 -12.43
C TRP A 108 -7.68 10.01 -13.08
N LEU A 109 -8.81 10.02 -12.35
CA LEU A 109 -10.06 9.56 -12.90
C LEU A 109 -10.49 10.41 -14.11
N GLU A 110 -10.34 11.73 -13.99
CA GLU A 110 -10.62 12.64 -15.10
C GLU A 110 -9.63 12.44 -16.25
N GLY A 111 -8.34 12.29 -15.96
CA GLY A 111 -7.33 12.00 -16.98
C GLY A 111 -7.57 10.69 -17.73
N MET A 112 -8.05 9.65 -17.03
CA MET A 112 -8.48 8.38 -17.63
C MET A 112 -9.68 8.58 -18.56
N LYS A 113 -10.71 9.32 -18.12
CA LYS A 113 -11.91 9.62 -18.94
C LYS A 113 -11.57 10.44 -20.19
N GLN A 114 -10.62 11.36 -20.09
CA GLN A 114 -10.15 12.18 -21.20
C GLN A 114 -9.17 11.45 -22.13
N GLY A 115 -8.69 10.25 -21.75
CA GLY A 115 -7.75 9.47 -22.54
C GLY A 115 -6.35 10.09 -22.65
N VAL A 116 -5.96 10.97 -21.72
CA VAL A 116 -4.67 11.67 -21.76
C VAL A 116 -3.50 10.84 -21.22
N PHE A 117 -3.79 9.72 -20.56
CA PHE A 117 -2.78 8.86 -19.97
C PHE A 117 -2.18 7.88 -20.96
N SER A 118 -0.85 7.86 -21.00
CA SER A 118 -0.07 6.88 -21.76
C SER A 118 -0.23 5.46 -21.18
N ASP A 119 0.22 4.45 -21.91
CA ASP A 119 0.19 3.08 -21.40
C ASP A 119 1.11 2.90 -20.18
N VAL A 120 2.21 3.65 -20.08
CA VAL A 120 3.05 3.66 -18.87
C VAL A 120 2.26 4.20 -17.68
N ASP A 121 1.51 5.28 -17.87
CA ASP A 121 0.73 5.94 -16.82
C ASP A 121 -0.35 5.01 -16.29
N LYS A 122 -1.02 4.31 -17.20
CA LYS A 122 -1.98 3.25 -16.89
C LYS A 122 -1.33 2.13 -16.09
N GLN A 123 -0.11 1.71 -16.42
CA GLN A 123 0.61 0.72 -15.63
C GLN A 123 0.97 1.24 -14.22
N LEU A 124 1.34 2.53 -14.09
CA LEU A 124 1.60 3.15 -12.78
C LEU A 124 0.33 3.24 -11.92
N ILE A 125 -0.80 3.61 -12.52
CA ILE A 125 -2.10 3.62 -11.81
C ILE A 125 -2.49 2.21 -11.40
N LEU A 126 -2.32 1.20 -12.27
CA LEU A 126 -2.60 -0.19 -11.93
C LEU A 126 -1.72 -0.69 -10.78
N MET A 127 -0.44 -0.31 -10.78
CA MET A 127 0.49 -0.60 -9.69
C MET A 127 0.00 0.00 -8.37
N ALA A 128 -0.44 1.25 -8.36
CA ALA A 128 -0.98 1.87 -7.16
C ALA A 128 -2.27 1.23 -6.66
N LEU A 129 -3.15 0.78 -7.57
CA LEU A 129 -4.34 0.02 -7.18
C LEU A 129 -3.97 -1.30 -6.48
N CYS A 130 -2.94 -1.98 -6.98
CA CYS A 130 -2.42 -3.19 -6.36
C CYS A 130 -1.73 -2.92 -5.02
N ASP A 131 -1.01 -1.82 -4.91
CA ASP A 131 -0.38 -1.36 -3.67
C ASP A 131 -1.42 -1.04 -2.60
N GLU A 132 -2.49 -0.32 -2.97
CA GLU A 132 -3.62 -0.05 -2.07
C GLU A 132 -4.32 -1.34 -1.62
N VAL A 133 -4.51 -2.33 -2.49
CA VAL A 133 -5.07 -3.63 -2.06
C VAL A 133 -4.18 -4.32 -1.03
N ASP A 134 -2.86 -4.28 -1.21
CA ASP A 134 -1.94 -4.82 -0.22
C ASP A 134 -1.99 -4.05 1.10
N GLU A 135 -2.03 -2.72 1.05
CA GLU A 135 -2.18 -1.91 2.26
C GLU A 135 -3.42 -2.32 3.05
N HIS A 136 -4.51 -2.67 2.36
CA HIS A 136 -5.71 -3.22 2.98
C HIS A 136 -5.50 -4.68 3.45
N PHE A 137 -4.80 -5.53 2.72
CA PHE A 137 -4.65 -6.94 3.12
C PHE A 137 -3.66 -7.16 4.29
N ALA A 138 -2.52 -6.47 4.28
CA ALA A 138 -1.34 -6.88 5.05
C ALA A 138 -1.04 -6.03 6.30
N SER A 139 -1.68 -4.87 6.47
CA SER A 139 -1.15 -3.85 7.38
C SER A 139 -1.79 -3.79 8.78
N GLU A 140 -1.66 -4.84 9.60
CA GLU A 140 -2.16 -4.86 11.01
C GLU A 140 -1.78 -3.60 11.84
N GLY A 141 -0.77 -2.81 11.45
CA GLY A 141 -0.41 -1.53 12.07
C GLY A 141 -0.74 -0.24 11.28
N TRP A 142 -0.86 -0.25 9.95
CA TRP A 142 -0.99 0.97 9.13
C TRP A 142 -2.45 1.38 8.94
N TRP A 143 -3.35 0.40 8.88
CA TRP A 143 -4.80 0.57 9.02
C TRP A 143 -5.17 1.48 10.19
N SER A 144 -4.44 1.45 11.31
CA SER A 144 -4.75 2.28 12.48
C SER A 144 -4.35 3.76 12.33
N LYS A 145 -3.40 4.09 11.43
CA LYS A 145 -2.79 5.43 11.35
C LYS A 145 -3.31 6.28 10.20
N ASN A 146 -3.61 5.68 9.05
CA ASN A 146 -3.92 6.43 7.82
C ASN A 146 -5.35 6.26 7.31
N TRP A 147 -6.16 5.40 7.93
CA TRP A 147 -7.56 5.19 7.54
C TRP A 147 -8.42 6.45 7.57
N LYS A 148 -8.18 7.38 8.52
CA LYS A 148 -8.90 8.66 8.60
C LYS A 148 -8.68 9.55 7.38
N MET A 149 -7.61 9.29 6.62
CA MET A 149 -7.29 10.00 5.38
C MET A 149 -7.92 9.32 4.15
N ARG A 150 -8.36 8.06 4.27
CA ARG A 150 -9.04 7.30 3.20
C ARG A 150 -10.55 7.52 3.27
N SER A 151 -10.99 8.71 2.88
CA SER A 151 -12.41 9.07 2.85
C SER A 151 -13.24 8.19 1.89
N LEU A 152 -14.57 8.25 1.99
CA LEU A 152 -15.44 7.56 1.04
C LEU A 152 -15.18 8.03 -0.40
N GLU A 153 -14.94 9.32 -0.60
CA GLU A 153 -14.60 9.88 -1.91
C GLU A 153 -13.28 9.30 -2.45
N PHE A 154 -12.28 9.08 -1.58
CA PHE A 154 -11.03 8.43 -1.96
C PHE A 154 -11.28 6.99 -2.45
N GLN A 155 -12.06 6.21 -1.69
CA GLN A 155 -12.42 4.82 -2.01
C GLN A 155 -13.22 4.73 -3.31
N ASP A 156 -14.23 5.58 -3.48
CA ASP A 156 -15.09 5.62 -4.67
C ASP A 156 -14.28 5.97 -5.93
N ALA A 157 -13.32 6.89 -5.83
CA ALA A 157 -12.45 7.24 -6.94
C ALA A 157 -11.52 6.08 -7.31
N LEU A 158 -10.96 5.36 -6.32
CA LEU A 158 -10.15 4.16 -6.57
C LEU A 158 -10.96 3.03 -7.23
N LEU A 159 -12.21 2.79 -6.80
CA LEU A 159 -13.08 1.81 -7.45
C LEU A 159 -13.40 2.18 -8.90
N GLN A 160 -13.65 3.47 -9.16
CA GLN A 160 -13.88 3.94 -10.52
C GLN A 160 -12.63 3.81 -11.41
N LEU A 161 -11.44 4.05 -10.86
CA LEU A 161 -10.18 3.79 -11.56
C LEU A 161 -9.99 2.30 -11.83
N ALA A 162 -10.20 1.44 -10.82
CA ALA A 162 -10.06 0.00 -10.94
C ALA A 162 -11.02 -0.60 -11.97
N SER A 163 -12.27 -0.16 -11.99
CA SER A 163 -13.27 -0.64 -12.96
C SER A 163 -12.96 -0.26 -14.41
N GLN A 164 -12.17 0.81 -14.65
CA GLN A 164 -11.76 1.22 -15.99
C GLN A 164 -10.47 0.55 -16.46
N LEU A 165 -9.57 0.24 -15.53
CA LEU A 165 -8.18 -0.08 -15.84
C LEU A 165 -7.78 -1.51 -15.50
N ALA A 166 -8.37 -2.08 -14.46
CA ALA A 166 -7.96 -3.36 -13.91
C ALA A 166 -8.90 -4.49 -14.33
N PRO A 167 -8.46 -5.76 -14.23
CA PRO A 167 -9.36 -6.89 -14.37
C PRO A 167 -10.48 -6.84 -13.31
N PRO A 168 -11.69 -7.36 -13.62
CA PRO A 168 -12.84 -7.25 -12.73
C PRO A 168 -12.62 -7.77 -11.30
N TRP A 169 -11.76 -8.78 -11.14
CA TRP A 169 -11.44 -9.34 -9.83
C TRP A 169 -10.77 -8.33 -8.90
N LEU A 170 -9.96 -7.40 -9.44
CA LEU A 170 -9.24 -6.41 -8.63
C LEU A 170 -10.22 -5.38 -8.08
N ALA A 171 -11.10 -4.85 -8.93
CA ALA A 171 -12.16 -3.93 -8.50
C ALA A 171 -13.08 -4.58 -7.43
N GLY A 172 -13.49 -5.83 -7.65
CA GLY A 172 -14.30 -6.56 -6.65
C GLY A 172 -13.56 -6.83 -5.34
N THR A 173 -12.24 -7.04 -5.40
CA THR A 173 -11.40 -7.20 -4.20
C THR A 173 -11.31 -5.89 -3.41
N MET A 174 -11.12 -4.76 -4.10
CA MET A 174 -11.13 -3.43 -3.48
C MET A 174 -12.48 -3.12 -2.86
N GLU A 175 -13.58 -3.39 -3.57
CA GLU A 175 -14.94 -3.17 -3.07
C GLU A 175 -15.21 -3.97 -1.79
N PHE A 176 -14.82 -5.25 -1.79
CA PHE A 176 -14.93 -6.11 -0.60
C PHE A 176 -14.16 -5.52 0.59
N TRP A 177 -12.89 -5.14 0.39
CA TRP A 177 -12.06 -4.60 1.47
C TRP A 177 -12.56 -3.24 1.97
N PHE A 178 -13.02 -2.36 1.08
CA PHE A 178 -13.67 -1.10 1.47
C PHE A 178 -14.97 -1.36 2.25
N GLY A 179 -15.76 -2.36 1.87
CA GLY A 179 -16.94 -2.79 2.62
C GLY A 179 -16.61 -3.28 4.03
N VAL A 180 -15.58 -4.12 4.17
CA VAL A 180 -15.08 -4.60 5.48
C VAL A 180 -14.59 -3.42 6.32
N THR A 181 -13.76 -2.55 5.72
CA THR A 181 -13.23 -1.32 6.32
C THR A 181 -14.35 -0.49 6.95
N ASN A 182 -15.33 -0.11 6.12
CA ASN A 182 -16.44 0.75 6.51
C ASN A 182 -17.33 0.08 7.57
N SER A 183 -17.47 -1.25 7.53
CA SER A 183 -18.25 -2.02 8.51
C SER A 183 -17.55 -2.10 9.88
N MET A 184 -16.24 -2.34 9.91
CA MET A 184 -15.46 -2.33 11.16
C MET A 184 -15.52 -0.95 11.85
N PHE A 185 -15.51 0.14 11.09
CA PHE A 185 -15.63 1.49 11.65
C PHE A 185 -17.00 1.78 12.25
N LYS A 186 -18.08 1.42 11.56
CA LYS A 186 -19.43 1.53 12.13
C LYS A 186 -19.54 0.80 13.47
N LEU A 187 -18.87 -0.34 13.62
CA LEU A 187 -18.81 -1.08 14.88
C LEU A 187 -17.95 -0.39 15.96
N GLY A 188 -16.84 0.25 15.58
CA GLY A 188 -15.95 0.98 16.48
C GLY A 188 -16.56 2.29 17.02
N ASP A 189 -17.24 3.06 16.17
CA ASP A 189 -17.97 4.28 16.61
C ASP A 189 -19.13 3.93 17.54
N LEU A 190 -19.79 2.79 17.32
CA LEU A 190 -20.79 2.26 18.25
C LEU A 190 -20.17 1.85 19.60
N GLN A 191 -18.90 1.43 19.63
CA GLN A 191 -18.20 1.10 20.88
C GLN A 191 -17.74 2.34 21.65
N HIS A 192 -17.36 3.43 20.99
CA HIS A 192 -16.99 4.69 21.66
C HIS A 192 -18.19 5.47 22.22
N HIS A 193 -19.41 5.18 21.74
CA HIS A 193 -20.66 5.68 22.31
C HIS A 193 -21.40 4.67 23.20
N ALA A 194 -20.90 3.44 23.33
CA ALA A 194 -21.42 2.46 24.27
C ALA A 194 -20.68 2.57 25.61
N HIS A 195 -21.40 2.98 26.65
CA HIS A 195 -21.01 2.72 28.04
C HIS A 195 -20.57 1.25 28.24
N PRO A 196 -19.70 0.96 29.24
CA PRO A 196 -18.96 -0.29 29.36
C PRO A 196 -19.89 -1.44 29.79
N GLU A 197 -20.59 -1.98 28.80
CA GLU A 197 -21.19 -3.31 28.71
C GLU A 197 -22.00 -3.32 27.40
N SER A 198 -21.30 -3.18 26.27
CA SER A 198 -21.98 -3.25 24.97
C SER A 198 -22.62 -4.64 24.81
N GLU A 199 -23.81 -4.66 24.21
CA GLU A 199 -24.58 -5.89 23.89
C GLU A 199 -23.71 -6.95 23.20
N VAL A 200 -22.65 -6.54 22.50
CA VAL A 200 -21.65 -7.42 21.87
C VAL A 200 -20.87 -8.23 22.92
N SER A 201 -20.39 -7.63 24.01
CA SER A 201 -19.75 -8.37 25.12
C SER A 201 -20.72 -9.34 25.80
N LYS A 202 -22.00 -8.96 25.92
CA LYS A 202 -23.04 -9.86 26.45
C LYS A 202 -23.31 -11.03 25.51
N MET A 203 -23.32 -10.78 24.21
CA MET A 203 -23.55 -11.81 23.19
C MET A 203 -22.37 -12.80 23.10
N VAL A 204 -21.12 -12.30 23.12
CA VAL A 204 -19.91 -13.14 23.14
C VAL A 204 -19.85 -14.00 24.41
N ASN A 205 -20.11 -13.41 25.58
CA ASN A 205 -20.15 -14.16 26.84
C ASN A 205 -21.26 -15.22 26.84
N LYS A 206 -22.44 -14.91 26.28
CA LYS A 206 -23.55 -15.86 26.16
C LYS A 206 -23.21 -17.03 25.22
N MET A 207 -22.47 -16.79 24.14
CA MET A 207 -22.00 -17.86 23.25
C MET A 207 -20.92 -18.74 23.90
N MET A 208 -20.05 -18.17 24.75
CA MET A 208 -19.04 -18.95 25.48
C MET A 208 -19.62 -19.78 26.65
N GLN A 209 -20.80 -19.43 27.16
CA GLN A 209 -21.48 -20.15 28.23
C GLN A 209 -22.36 -21.31 27.75
N LEU A 210 -22.53 -21.51 26.44
CA LEU A 210 -23.29 -22.62 25.86
C LEU A 210 -22.46 -23.88 25.59
N LYS A 211 -21.50 -24.21 26.47
CA LYS A 211 -20.82 -25.51 26.49
C LYS A 211 -21.50 -26.46 27.47
#